data_AF-A0AA50KHR4-F1
#
_entry.id   AF-A0AA50KHR4-F1
#
_cell.length_a   1.000
_cell.length_b   1.000
_cell.length_c   1.000
_cell.angle_alpha   90.00
_cell.angle_beta   90.00
_cell.angle_gamma   90.00
#
_symmetry.space_group_name_H-M   'P 1'
#
loop_
_entity.id
_entity.type
_entity.pdbx_description
1 polymer ?
#
loop_
_entity_poly.entity_id
_entity_poly.type
_entity_poly.pdbx_seq_one_letter_code
_entity_poly.pdbx_strand_id
1 'polypeptide(L)'
;MKGKYTKIIYEFCQKEGIDIPIGFGRNSASHLVVIRYDLERPKLIAKTFFKKEDLHYYISTYLMDLPRNGDGLIPAKVVDFKENLSYQVLESGALVLL
;
A
#
# COMPACT_ATOMS: atom_id res chain seq x y z
N MET A 1 -4.21 -18.74 6.41
CA MET A 1 -3.29 -17.70 5.88
C MET A 1 -1.98 -17.77 6.64
N LYS A 2 -0.82 -17.71 5.97
CA LYS A 2 0.50 -17.80 6.63
C LYS A 2 1.04 -16.40 6.94
N GLY A 3 1.54 -16.19 8.16
CA GLY A 3 2.20 -14.95 8.62
C GLY A 3 1.28 -13.99 9.39
N LYS A 4 1.82 -13.39 10.47
CA LYS A 4 1.14 -12.41 11.35
C LYS A 4 0.47 -11.30 10.55
N TYR A 5 1.23 -10.67 9.64
CA TYR A 5 0.75 -9.52 8.88
C TYR A 5 -0.29 -9.88 7.84
N THR A 6 -0.26 -11.09 7.27
CA THR A 6 -1.25 -11.50 6.25
C THR A 6 -2.66 -11.44 6.80
N LYS A 7 -2.88 -11.90 8.04
CA LYS A 7 -4.19 -11.83 8.70
C LYS A 7 -4.58 -10.37 9.01
N ILE A 8 -3.68 -9.60 9.61
CA ILE A 8 -3.95 -8.21 10.01
C ILE A 8 -4.28 -7.34 8.77
N ILE A 9 -3.50 -7.47 7.70
CA ILE A 9 -3.73 -6.72 6.45
C ILE A 9 -5.08 -7.11 5.84
N TYR A 10 -5.42 -8.39 5.84
CA TYR A 10 -6.70 -8.86 5.28
C TYR A 10 -7.89 -8.31 6.07
N GLU A 11 -7.85 -8.38 7.40
CA GLU A 11 -8.88 -7.84 8.28
C GLU A 11 -9.01 -6.32 8.11
N PHE A 12 -7.89 -5.61 8.00
CA PHE A 12 -7.86 -4.18 7.68
C PHE A 12 -8.54 -3.90 6.33
N CYS A 13 -8.17 -4.63 5.27
CA CYS A 13 -8.77 -4.43 3.95
C CYS A 13 -10.27 -4.72 3.94
N GLN A 14 -10.73 -5.77 4.63
CA GLN A 14 -12.16 -6.06 4.74
C GLN A 14 -12.92 -4.94 5.47
N LYS A 15 -12.36 -4.43 6.57
CA LYS A 15 -12.97 -3.37 7.36
C LYS A 15 -13.08 -2.05 6.57
N GLU A 16 -12.05 -1.73 5.80
CA GLU A 16 -11.95 -0.47 5.05
C GLU A 16 -12.54 -0.56 3.62
N GLY A 17 -13.10 -1.71 3.23
CA GLY A 17 -13.67 -1.91 1.89
C GLY A 17 -12.62 -1.88 0.76
N ILE A 18 -11.39 -2.33 1.04
CA ILE A 18 -10.28 -2.39 0.08
C ILE A 18 -10.26 -3.75 -0.62
N ASP A 19 -10.22 -3.74 -1.95
CA ASP A 19 -10.14 -4.94 -2.77
C ASP A 19 -8.76 -5.63 -2.61
N ILE A 20 -8.80 -6.92 -2.30
CA ILE A 20 -7.60 -7.76 -2.11
C ILE A 20 -7.31 -8.53 -3.41
N PRO A 21 -6.10 -8.40 -3.98
CA PRO A 21 -5.78 -9.08 -5.24
C PRO A 21 -5.57 -10.57 -5.02
N ILE A 22 -5.92 -11.39 -6.03
CA ILE A 22 -5.84 -12.87 -6.01
C ILE A 22 -4.42 -13.37 -5.64
N GLY A 23 -3.38 -12.58 -5.94
CA GLY A 23 -1.99 -12.92 -5.61
C GLY A 23 -1.58 -12.71 -4.16
N PHE A 24 -2.38 -11.99 -3.36
CA PHE A 24 -2.06 -11.68 -1.97
C PHE A 24 -2.11 -12.93 -1.08
N GLY A 25 -1.15 -13.06 -0.16
CA GLY A 25 -1.08 -14.19 0.78
C GLY A 25 -0.54 -15.50 0.20
N ARG A 26 -0.14 -15.53 -1.08
CA ARG A 26 0.62 -16.66 -1.66
C ARG A 26 1.96 -16.85 -0.94
N ASN A 27 2.60 -15.74 -0.59
CA ASN A 27 3.76 -15.69 0.28
C ASN A 27 3.38 -15.02 1.60
N SER A 28 4.18 -15.22 2.65
CA SER A 28 4.02 -14.50 3.91
C SER A 28 4.11 -12.99 3.67
N ALA A 29 3.09 -12.24 4.07
CA ALA A 29 3.10 -10.80 4.00
C ALA A 29 4.11 -10.19 4.98
N SER A 30 4.74 -9.10 4.56
CA SER A 30 5.52 -8.20 5.42
C SER A 30 4.64 -7.06 5.95
N HIS A 31 5.24 -6.12 6.68
CA HIS A 31 4.49 -5.12 7.45
C HIS A 31 4.16 -3.84 6.69
N LEU A 32 4.85 -3.54 5.58
CA LEU A 32 4.56 -2.39 4.74
C LEU A 32 3.70 -2.81 3.55
N VAL A 33 2.60 -2.10 3.33
CA VAL A 33 1.72 -2.30 2.17
C VAL A 33 1.43 -1.00 1.45
N VAL A 34 1.06 -1.11 0.18
CA VAL A 34 0.57 0.01 -0.63
C VAL A 34 -0.88 -0.26 -1.01
N ILE A 35 -1.72 0.76 -0.85
CA ILE A 35 -3.12 0.76 -1.26
C ILE A 35 -3.27 1.84 -2.33
N ARG A 36 -3.85 1.47 -3.47
CA ARG A 36 -4.10 2.33 -4.62
C ARG A 36 -5.55 2.81 -4.62
N TYR A 37 -5.76 4.07 -4.98
CA TYR A 37 -7.04 4.77 -5.03
C TYR A 37 -7.31 5.36 -6.43
N ASP A 38 -6.51 5.02 -7.43
CA ASP A 38 -6.70 5.46 -8.82
C ASP A 38 -7.80 4.68 -9.57
N LEU A 39 -8.38 3.66 -8.93
CA LEU A 39 -9.45 2.84 -9.47
C LEU A 39 -10.77 3.17 -8.79
N GLU A 40 -11.89 2.73 -9.36
CA GLU A 40 -13.24 2.92 -8.78
C GLU A 40 -13.37 2.43 -7.33
N ARG A 41 -12.56 1.43 -6.95
CA ARG A 41 -12.46 0.92 -5.58
C ARG A 41 -11.00 0.92 -5.12
N PRO A 42 -10.74 1.28 -3.84
CA PRO A 42 -9.42 1.13 -3.26
C PRO A 42 -8.91 -0.30 -3.40
N LYS A 43 -7.66 -0.48 -3.81
CA LYS A 43 -7.09 -1.78 -4.09
C LYS A 43 -5.73 -1.96 -3.43
N LEU A 44 -5.58 -3.04 -2.67
CA LEU A 44 -4.30 -3.46 -2.14
C LEU A 44 -3.41 -3.97 -3.28
N ILE A 45 -2.12 -3.63 -3.28
CA ILE A 45 -1.18 -4.31 -4.18
C ILE A 45 -0.77 -5.67 -3.57
N ALA A 46 -0.54 -6.68 -4.41
CA ALA A 46 -0.21 -8.02 -3.89
C ALA A 46 1.17 -8.07 -3.20
N LYS A 47 2.10 -7.18 -3.59
CA LYS A 47 3.46 -7.12 -3.05
C LYS A 47 3.47 -6.35 -1.72
N THR A 48 4.07 -6.96 -0.71
CA THR A 48 4.34 -6.31 0.60
C THR A 48 5.83 -6.13 0.80
N PHE A 49 6.25 -5.19 1.65
CA PHE A 49 7.65 -4.84 1.84
C PHE A 49 8.07 -4.98 3.31
N PHE A 50 9.31 -5.42 3.51
CA PHE A 50 9.95 -5.41 4.82
C PHE A 50 10.88 -4.20 4.98
N LYS A 51 11.54 -3.78 3.90
CA LYS A 51 12.49 -2.67 3.86
C LYS A 51 11.86 -1.45 3.22
N LYS A 52 12.17 -0.26 3.74
CA LYS A 52 11.68 1.01 3.20
C LYS A 52 12.32 1.32 1.84
N GLU A 53 13.54 0.85 1.61
CA GLU A 53 14.25 1.03 0.34
C GLU A 53 13.53 0.32 -0.82
N ASP A 54 13.07 -0.92 -0.61
CA ASP A 54 12.31 -1.68 -1.61
C ASP A 54 10.93 -1.03 -1.88
N LEU A 55 10.33 -0.44 -0.84
CA LEU A 55 9.09 0.33 -0.97
C LEU A 55 9.32 1.61 -1.78
N HIS A 56 10.37 2.38 -1.48
CA HIS A 56 10.71 3.59 -2.22
C HIS A 56 10.99 3.28 -3.69
N TYR A 57 11.75 2.22 -3.96
CA TYR A 57 11.97 1.75 -5.33
C TYR A 57 10.66 1.41 -6.05
N TYR A 58 9.73 0.74 -5.36
CA TYR A 58 8.43 0.45 -5.94
C TYR A 58 7.62 1.72 -6.23
N ILE A 59 7.62 2.68 -5.32
CA ILE A 59 6.92 3.96 -5.49
C ILE A 59 7.47 4.71 -6.71
N SER A 60 8.79 4.88 -6.80
CA SER A 60 9.43 5.60 -7.91
C SER A 60 9.26 4.91 -9.26
N THR A 61 9.17 3.58 -9.27
CA THR A 61 9.10 2.81 -10.52
C THR A 61 7.66 2.60 -11.02
N TYR A 62 6.68 2.49 -10.13
CA TYR A 62 5.32 2.02 -10.51
C TYR A 62 4.19 2.96 -10.11
N LEU A 63 4.40 3.90 -9.18
CA LEU A 63 3.34 4.80 -8.72
C LEU A 63 3.45 6.21 -9.31
N MET A 64 4.65 6.60 -9.77
CA MET A 64 4.87 7.93 -10.36
C MET A 64 3.99 8.20 -11.58
N ASP A 65 3.69 7.17 -12.38
CA ASP A 65 2.90 7.28 -13.61
C ASP A 65 1.38 7.29 -13.38
N LEU A 66 0.91 7.18 -12.12
CA LEU A 66 -0.51 7.22 -11.81
C LEU A 66 -1.10 8.62 -12.03
N PRO A 67 -2.33 8.72 -12.58
CA PRO A 67 -3.02 9.99 -12.72
C PRO A 67 -3.21 10.61 -11.33
N ARG A 68 -2.89 11.90 -11.20
CA ARG A 68 -2.98 12.61 -9.93
C ARG A 68 -4.43 12.79 -9.50
N ASN A 69 -4.66 12.84 -8.20
CA ASN A 69 -5.95 13.28 -7.67
C ASN A 69 -6.08 14.81 -7.80
N GLY A 70 -7.25 15.36 -7.43
CA GLY A 70 -7.51 16.80 -7.50
C GLY A 70 -6.55 17.68 -6.68
N ASP A 71 -5.83 17.08 -5.73
CA ASP A 71 -4.86 17.76 -4.86
C ASP A 71 -3.41 17.65 -5.36
N GLY A 72 -3.18 17.09 -6.56
CA GLY A 72 -1.84 16.88 -7.13
C GLY A 72 -1.06 15.71 -6.50
N LEU A 73 -1.70 14.91 -5.65
CA LEU A 73 -1.07 13.80 -4.94
C LEU A 73 -1.15 12.51 -5.75
N ILE A 74 -0.23 11.59 -5.49
CA ILE A 74 -0.34 10.23 -6.01
C ILE A 74 -1.52 9.58 -5.29
N PRO A 75 -2.50 9.00 -6.00
CA PRO A 75 -3.66 8.33 -5.40
C PRO A 75 -3.24 6.98 -4.80
N ALA A 76 -2.31 7.00 -3.85
CA ALA A 76 -1.81 5.84 -3.14
C ALA A 76 -1.50 6.18 -1.69
N LYS A 77 -1.69 5.20 -0.81
CA LYS A 77 -1.37 5.27 0.62
C LYS A 77 -0.43 4.11 0.98
N VAL A 78 0.52 4.37 1.86
CA VAL A 78 1.33 3.33 2.50
C VAL A 78 0.84 3.11 3.92
N VAL A 79 0.74 1.86 4.35
CA VAL A 79 0.45 1.52 5.74
C VAL A 79 1.58 0.64 6.28
N ASP A 80 2.11 1.04 7.43
CA ASP A 80 3.07 0.28 8.23
C ASP A 80 2.33 -0.38 9.40
N PHE A 81 2.06 -1.67 9.29
CA PHE A 81 1.38 -2.45 10.32
C PHE A 81 2.28 -2.83 11.51
N LYS A 82 3.59 -2.60 11.41
CA LYS A 82 4.52 -2.83 12.52
C LYS A 82 4.53 -1.61 13.44
N GLU A 83 4.60 -0.42 12.86
CA GLU A 83 4.65 0.85 13.58
C GLU A 83 3.26 1.47 13.80
N ASN A 84 2.21 0.90 13.19
CA ASN A 84 0.84 1.43 13.18
C ASN A 84 0.76 2.86 12.61
N LEU A 85 1.49 3.10 11.52
CA LEU A 85 1.59 4.39 10.85
C LEU A 85 1.01 4.32 9.43
N SER A 86 0.50 5.46 8.98
CA SER A 86 -0.09 5.64 7.66
C SER A 86 0.60 6.80 6.96
N TYR A 87 0.89 6.66 5.67
CA TYR A 87 1.57 7.70 4.90
C TYR A 87 0.84 7.97 3.59
N GLN A 88 0.78 9.24 3.22
CA GLN A 88 0.42 9.66 1.87
C GLN A 88 1.66 9.70 0.99
N VAL A 89 1.47 9.38 -0.30
CA VAL A 89 2.55 9.42 -1.28
C VAL A 89 2.48 10.74 -2.04
N LEU A 90 3.53 11.57 -1.91
CA LEU A 90 3.65 12.82 -2.65
C LEU A 90 4.02 12.58 -4.11
N GLU A 91 3.87 13.60 -4.94
CA GLU A 91 4.31 13.58 -6.35
C GLU A 91 5.81 13.32 -6.52
N SER A 92 6.62 13.65 -5.51
CA SER A 92 8.06 13.37 -5.47
C SER A 92 8.39 11.92 -5.10
N GLY A 93 7.38 11.13 -4.71
CA GLY A 93 7.56 9.79 -4.13
C GLY A 93 7.91 9.76 -2.65
N ALA A 94 8.03 10.94 -2.02
CA ALA A 94 8.21 11.03 -0.60
C ALA A 94 6.94 10.57 0.15
N LEU A 95 7.17 10.01 1.34
CA LEU A 95 6.12 9.60 2.26
C LEU A 95 5.91 10.68 3.31
N VAL A 96 4.68 11.18 3.42
CA VAL A 96 4.27 12.12 4.48
C VAL A 96 3.34 11.39 5.42
N LEU A 97 3.61 11.49 6.72
CA LEU A 97 2.79 10.87 7.75
C LEU A 97 1.38 11.51 7.76
N LEU A 98 0.36 10.66 7.85
CA LEU A 98 -1.06 11.03 8.00
C LEU A 98 -1.48 11.11 9.46
#